data_AF-A0A813JQE3-F1
#
_entry.id   AF-A0A813JQE3-F1
#
_cell.length_a   1.000
_cell.length_b   1.000
_cell.length_c   1.000
_cell.angle_alpha   90.00
_cell.angle_beta   90.00
_cell.angle_gamma   90.00
#
_symmetry.space_group_name_H-M   'P 1'
#
loop_
_entity.id
_entity.type
_entity.pdbx_description
1 polymer ?
#
loop_
_entity_poly.entity_id
_entity_poly.type
_entity_poly.pdbx_seq_one_letter_code
_entity_poly.pdbx_strand_id
1 'polypeptide(L)'
;MCLKLGIASALMVALGYPGEIQEDLAVRWFWWKLSMVPFCYVVFSLMIGLSESTSKQPSPAAASLVSAARYLTVLSWLTYPFVYIIKNVGLAGPAACMYEQVGYSLADVMAKAVFGVLIWAIAAEKSAVEENGKLLAK
;
A
#
# COMPACT_ATOMS: atom_id res chain seq x y z
N MET A 1 4.80 14.01 8.43
CA MET A 1 4.98 12.77 7.64
C MET A 1 3.77 12.48 6.76
N CYS A 2 2.55 12.46 7.31
CA CYS A 2 1.31 12.16 6.56
C CYS A 2 1.08 13.02 5.32
N LEU A 3 1.27 14.35 5.41
CA LEU A 3 1.07 15.24 4.25
C LEU A 3 2.04 14.93 3.09
N LYS A 4 3.31 14.63 3.39
CA LYS A 4 4.31 14.27 2.37
C LYS A 4 3.93 12.97 1.67
N LEU A 5 3.51 11.96 2.43
CA LEU A 5 3.03 10.68 1.89
C LEU A 5 1.74 10.84 1.08
N GLY A 6 0.80 11.66 1.55
CA GLY A 6 -0.45 11.95 0.85
C GLY A 6 -0.21 12.65 -0.48
N ILE A 7 0.62 13.70 -0.51
CA ILE A 7 0.99 14.39 -1.75
C ILE A 7 1.73 13.45 -2.71
N ALA A 8 2.69 12.67 -2.22
CA ALA A 8 3.42 11.71 -3.06
C ALA A 8 2.47 10.64 -3.65
N SER A 9 1.52 10.15 -2.86
CA SER A 9 0.52 9.18 -3.33
C SER A 9 -0.43 9.81 -4.36
N ALA A 10 -0.87 11.05 -4.17
CA ALA A 10 -1.68 11.78 -5.14
C ALA A 10 -0.91 11.98 -6.46
N LEU A 11 0.36 12.38 -6.39
CA LEU A 11 1.23 12.52 -7.56
C LEU A 11 1.44 11.19 -8.28
N MET A 12 1.66 10.10 -7.55
CA MET A 12 1.79 8.75 -8.10
C MET A 12 0.57 8.36 -8.95
N VAL A 13 -0.64 8.57 -8.43
CA VAL A 13 -1.89 8.27 -9.15
C VAL A 13 -2.08 9.23 -10.32
N ALA A 14 -1.83 10.53 -10.13
CA ALA A 14 -1.97 11.53 -11.19
C ALA A 14 -1.01 11.30 -12.37
N LEU A 15 0.20 10.79 -12.12
CA LEU A 15 1.16 10.43 -13.16
C LEU A 15 0.83 9.07 -13.83
N GLY A 16 0.22 8.14 -13.10
CA GLY A 16 -0.17 6.84 -13.65
C GLY A 16 -1.38 6.93 -14.58
N TYR A 17 -2.36 7.80 -14.26
CA TYR A 17 -3.62 7.88 -15.00
C TYR A 17 -3.46 8.21 -16.50
N PRO A 18 -2.64 9.19 -16.92
CA PRO A 18 -2.42 9.47 -18.34
C PRO A 18 -1.85 8.28 -19.09
N GLY A 19 -1.06 7.41 -18.47
CA GLY A 19 -0.58 6.20 -19.12
C GLY A 19 -1.64 5.11 -19.18
N GLU A 20 -2.50 5.02 -18.17
CA GLU A 20 -3.48 3.92 -18.09
C GLU A 20 -4.51 3.95 -19.22
N ILE A 21 -4.87 5.15 -19.66
CA ILE A 21 -5.85 5.39 -20.74
C ILE A 21 -5.23 5.37 -22.14
N GLN A 22 -3.92 5.13 -22.27
CA GLN A 22 -3.23 5.16 -23.56
C GLN A 22 -3.16 3.77 -24.18
N GLU A 23 -3.30 3.73 -25.50
CA GLU A 23 -3.12 2.53 -26.31
C GLU A 23 -1.66 2.41 -26.83
N ASP A 24 -0.92 3.53 -26.89
CA ASP A 24 0.48 3.53 -27.30
C ASP A 24 1.40 2.99 -26.20
N LEU A 25 2.08 1.88 -26.47
CA LEU A 25 2.95 1.20 -25.50
C LEU A 25 4.11 2.08 -25.02
N ALA A 26 4.71 2.90 -25.89
CA ALA A 26 5.84 3.75 -25.50
C ALA A 26 5.38 4.85 -24.53
N VAL A 27 4.21 5.44 -24.79
CA VAL A 27 3.57 6.43 -23.90
C VAL A 27 3.18 5.77 -22.56
N ARG A 28 2.60 4.56 -22.58
CA ARG A 28 2.29 3.80 -21.36
C ARG A 28 3.52 3.54 -20.49
N TRP A 29 4.62 3.12 -21.11
CA TRP A 29 5.89 2.86 -20.40
C TRP A 29 6.53 4.13 -19.84
N PHE A 30 6.42 5.25 -20.54
CA PHE A 30 6.90 6.54 -20.06
C PHE A 30 6.18 6.96 -18.77
N TRP A 31 4.84 6.96 -18.77
CA TRP A 31 4.04 7.32 -17.59
C TRP A 31 4.19 6.33 -16.44
N TRP A 32 4.32 5.03 -16.75
CA TRP A 32 4.64 4.02 -15.73
C TRP A 32 5.96 4.33 -15.03
N LYS A 33 7.02 4.63 -15.78
CA LYS A 33 8.33 5.00 -15.18
C LYS A 33 8.22 6.25 -14.32
N LEU A 34 7.46 7.25 -14.76
CA LEU A 34 7.23 8.47 -13.99
C LEU A 34 6.45 8.22 -12.70
N SER A 35 5.41 7.38 -12.72
CA SER A 35 4.63 7.06 -11.52
C SER A 35 5.41 6.18 -10.53
N MET A 36 6.38 5.39 -11.01
CA MET A 36 7.26 4.60 -10.15
C MET A 36 8.17 5.44 -9.25
N VAL A 37 8.51 6.68 -9.65
CA VAL A 37 9.36 7.58 -8.82
C VAL A 37 8.70 7.91 -7.47
N PRO A 38 7.49 8.52 -7.42
CA PRO A 38 6.80 8.75 -6.16
C PRO A 38 6.36 7.46 -5.46
N PHE A 39 6.05 6.38 -6.20
CA PHE A 39 5.75 5.07 -5.61
C PHE A 39 6.91 4.55 -4.77
N CYS A 40 8.14 4.53 -5.33
CA CYS A 40 9.33 4.10 -4.60
C CYS A 40 9.60 4.96 -3.36
N TYR A 41 9.35 6.27 -3.44
CA TYR A 41 9.44 7.16 -2.29
C TYR A 41 8.44 6.79 -1.18
N VAL A 42 7.19 6.49 -1.53
CA VAL A 42 6.16 6.05 -0.57
C VAL A 42 6.55 4.73 0.08
N VAL A 43 6.94 3.72 -0.71
CA VAL A 43 7.37 2.40 -0.20
C VAL A 43 8.56 2.55 0.74
N PHE A 44 9.58 3.32 0.36
CA PHE A 44 10.75 3.58 1.19
C PHE A 44 10.36 4.25 2.51
N SER A 45 9.50 5.26 2.46
CA SER A 45 9.05 5.99 3.64
C SER A 45 8.22 5.12 4.59
N LEU A 46 7.42 4.18 4.07
CA LEU A 46 6.68 3.20 4.87
C LEU A 46 7.60 2.15 5.50
N MET A 47 8.62 1.70 4.77
CA MET A 47 9.55 0.68 5.25
C MET A 47 10.54 1.23 6.28
N ILE A 48 11.17 2.38 6.03
CA ILE A 48 12.19 2.91 6.93
C ILE A 48 11.58 3.87 7.95
N GLY A 49 10.76 4.80 7.50
CA GLY A 49 10.19 5.85 8.35
C GLY A 49 9.25 5.33 9.44
N LEU A 50 8.54 4.21 9.19
CA LEU A 50 7.62 3.63 10.17
C LEU A 50 8.27 2.59 11.08
N SER A 51 9.53 2.19 10.81
CA SER A 51 10.26 1.23 11.63
C SER A 51 10.50 1.75 13.04
N GLU A 52 10.87 3.02 13.16
CA GLU A 52 11.10 3.68 14.45
C GLU A 52 9.81 3.82 15.28
N SER A 53 8.64 3.99 14.65
CA SER A 53 7.36 3.99 15.37
C SER A 53 6.92 2.58 15.78
N THR A 54 7.38 1.55 15.08
CA THR A 54 7.06 0.15 15.41
C THR A 54 7.78 -0.27 16.69
N SER A 55 9.02 0.17 16.91
CA SER A 55 9.76 -0.13 18.14
C SER A 55 9.20 0.60 19.38
N LYS A 56 8.41 1.65 19.19
CA LYS A 56 7.75 2.42 20.27
C LYS A 56 6.35 1.91 20.62
N GLN A 57 5.94 0.74 20.11
CA GLN A 57 4.63 0.17 20.46
C GLN A 57 4.58 -0.29 21.93
N PRO A 58 3.40 -0.23 22.57
CA PRO A 58 3.26 -0.46 24.01
C PRO A 58 3.38 -1.94 24.43
N SER A 59 3.26 -2.88 23.48
CA SER A 59 3.47 -4.32 23.72
C SER A 59 4.20 -4.99 22.55
N PRO A 60 4.91 -6.11 22.79
CA PRO A 60 5.51 -6.90 21.71
C PRO A 60 4.49 -7.40 20.68
N ALA A 61 3.26 -7.72 21.13
CA ALA A 61 2.17 -8.12 20.25
C ALA A 61 1.73 -6.97 19.33
N ALA A 62 1.54 -5.76 19.87
CA ALA A 62 1.24 -4.57 19.07
C ALA A 62 2.37 -4.24 18.07
N ALA A 63 3.63 -4.38 18.48
CA ALA A 63 4.78 -4.19 17.60
C ALA A 63 4.78 -5.18 16.43
N SER A 64 4.49 -6.46 16.70
CA SER A 64 4.37 -7.51 15.68
C SER A 64 3.24 -7.22 14.69
N LEU A 65 2.06 -6.85 15.18
CA LEU A 65 0.92 -6.51 14.33
C LEU A 65 1.18 -5.28 13.46
N VAL A 66 1.82 -4.24 14.00
CA VAL A 66 2.22 -3.05 13.22
C VAL A 66 3.26 -3.41 12.15
N SER A 67 4.20 -4.30 12.47
CA SER A 67 5.16 -4.83 11.50
C SER A 67 4.46 -5.60 10.37
N ALA A 68 3.54 -6.50 10.71
CA ALA A 68 2.73 -7.25 9.75
C ALA A 68 1.91 -6.32 8.84
N ALA A 69 1.28 -5.29 9.40
CA ALA A 69 0.54 -4.29 8.64
C ALA A 69 1.45 -3.55 7.64
N ARG A 70 2.67 -3.17 8.03
CA ARG A 70 3.65 -2.52 7.13
C ARG A 70 4.05 -3.42 5.97
N TYR A 71 4.42 -4.67 6.26
CA TYR A 71 4.79 -5.62 5.20
C TYR A 71 3.61 -5.90 4.28
N LEU A 72 2.40 -6.09 4.83
CA LEU A 72 1.20 -6.30 4.03
C LEU A 72 0.93 -5.10 3.11
N THR A 73 1.05 -3.86 3.61
CA THR A 73 0.88 -2.67 2.77
C THR A 73 1.86 -2.68 1.61
N VAL A 74 3.16 -2.90 1.86
CA VAL A 74 4.15 -2.88 0.76
C VAL A 74 3.91 -4.01 -0.23
N LEU A 75 3.65 -5.23 0.24
CA LEU A 75 3.40 -6.37 -0.63
C LEU A 75 2.14 -6.18 -1.47
N SER A 76 1.04 -5.71 -0.87
CA SER A 76 -0.20 -5.43 -1.60
C SER A 76 -0.07 -4.22 -2.53
N TRP A 77 0.79 -3.24 -2.24
CA TRP A 77 0.97 -2.07 -3.11
C TRP A 77 1.89 -2.37 -4.29
N LEU A 78 2.83 -3.31 -4.14
CA LEU A 78 3.68 -3.76 -5.25
C LEU A 78 2.89 -4.44 -6.36
N THR A 79 1.70 -4.99 -6.08
CA THR A 79 0.88 -5.63 -7.13
C THR A 79 0.36 -4.63 -8.16
N TYR A 80 0.10 -3.36 -7.80
CA TYR A 80 -0.47 -2.38 -8.75
C TYR A 80 0.46 -2.09 -9.94
N PRO A 81 1.76 -1.83 -9.76
CA PRO A 81 2.70 -1.75 -10.87
C PRO A 81 2.76 -3.00 -11.75
N PHE A 82 2.63 -4.20 -11.18
CA PHE A 82 2.64 -5.44 -11.94
C PHE A 82 1.37 -5.63 -12.77
N VAL A 83 0.20 -5.30 -12.20
CA VAL A 83 -1.08 -5.34 -12.92
C VAL A 83 -1.07 -4.35 -14.08
N TYR A 84 -0.52 -3.14 -13.87
CA TYR A 84 -0.38 -2.14 -14.94
C TYR A 84 0.46 -2.68 -16.13
N ILE A 85 1.49 -3.47 -15.83
CA ILE A 85 2.39 -4.04 -16.86
C ILE A 85 1.66 -5.04 -17.78
N ILE A 86 0.52 -5.63 -17.36
CA ILE A 86 -0.23 -6.60 -18.17
C ILE A 86 -0.55 -6.06 -19.56
N LYS A 87 -0.98 -4.79 -19.68
CA LYS A 87 -1.22 -4.16 -20.99
C LYS A 87 0.06 -3.67 -21.67
N ASN A 88 1.12 -3.44 -20.89
CA ASN A 88 2.41 -2.99 -21.43
C ASN A 88 3.22 -4.10 -22.10
N VAL A 89 2.88 -5.37 -21.88
CA VAL A 89 3.51 -6.54 -22.54
C VAL A 89 2.83 -6.90 -23.88
N GLY A 90 1.98 -6.02 -24.41
CA GLY A 90 1.34 -6.19 -25.72
C GLY A 90 0.05 -7.02 -25.69
N LEU A 91 -0.46 -7.37 -24.51
CA LEU A 91 -1.82 -7.91 -24.38
C LEU A 91 -2.81 -6.75 -24.55
N ALA A 92 -3.68 -6.86 -25.54
CA ALA A 92 -4.69 -5.84 -25.85
C ALA A 92 -6.09 -6.44 -25.91
N GLY A 93 -7.11 -5.58 -25.88
CA GLY A 93 -8.50 -5.97 -26.01
C GLY A 93 -9.14 -6.52 -24.72
N PRO A 94 -10.32 -7.16 -24.82
CA PRO A 94 -11.16 -7.50 -23.67
C PRO A 94 -10.48 -8.40 -22.63
N ALA A 95 -9.63 -9.33 -23.06
CA ALA A 95 -8.91 -10.23 -22.16
C ALA A 95 -7.89 -9.48 -21.30
N ALA A 96 -7.15 -8.52 -21.88
CA ALA A 96 -6.20 -7.70 -21.14
C ALA A 96 -6.89 -6.84 -20.09
N CYS A 97 -8.02 -6.21 -20.46
CA CYS A 97 -8.86 -5.46 -19.53
C CYS A 97 -9.40 -6.35 -18.41
N MET A 98 -9.88 -7.56 -18.72
CA MET A 98 -10.34 -8.51 -17.70
C MET A 98 -9.23 -8.83 -16.69
N TYR A 99 -8.03 -9.18 -17.14
CA TYR A 99 -6.91 -9.49 -16.23
C TYR A 99 -6.49 -8.29 -15.39
N GLU A 100 -6.48 -7.09 -15.98
CA GLU A 100 -6.21 -5.83 -15.27
C GLU A 100 -7.23 -5.61 -14.14
N GLN A 101 -8.53 -5.70 -14.44
CA GLN A 101 -9.59 -5.47 -13.46
C GLN A 101 -9.60 -6.53 -12.35
N VAL A 102 -9.38 -7.80 -12.69
CA VAL A 102 -9.24 -8.88 -11.69
C VAL A 102 -8.02 -8.63 -10.79
N GLY A 103 -6.89 -8.26 -11.40
CA GLY A 103 -5.66 -7.94 -10.68
C GLY A 103 -5.83 -6.80 -9.69
N TYR A 104 -6.41 -5.68 -10.12
CA TYR A 104 -6.68 -4.54 -9.25
C TYR A 104 -7.71 -4.85 -8.17
N SER A 105 -8.74 -5.63 -8.47
CA SER A 105 -9.73 -6.05 -7.48
C SER A 105 -9.10 -6.90 -6.37
N LEU A 106 -8.22 -7.83 -6.73
CA LEU A 106 -7.51 -8.65 -5.75
C LEU A 106 -6.56 -7.79 -4.91
N ALA A 107 -5.82 -6.88 -5.54
CA ALA A 107 -4.95 -5.92 -4.86
C ALA A 107 -5.73 -5.08 -3.84
N ASP A 108 -6.93 -4.64 -4.21
CA ASP A 108 -7.83 -3.85 -3.37
C ASP A 108 -8.34 -4.62 -2.16
N VAL A 109 -8.75 -5.88 -2.32
CA VAL A 109 -9.18 -6.72 -1.19
C VAL A 109 -8.05 -6.87 -0.17
N MET A 110 -6.82 -7.09 -0.63
CA MET A 110 -5.65 -7.23 0.25
C MET A 110 -5.30 -5.90 0.93
N ALA A 111 -5.23 -4.81 0.17
CA ALA A 111 -4.81 -3.50 0.65
C ALA A 111 -5.87 -2.80 1.52
N LYS A 112 -7.14 -3.20 1.42
CA LYS A 112 -8.26 -2.57 2.14
C LYS A 112 -8.88 -3.48 3.19
N ALA A 113 -9.45 -4.61 2.78
CA ALA A 113 -10.20 -5.48 3.70
C ALA A 113 -9.27 -6.20 4.67
N VAL A 114 -8.25 -6.91 4.16
CA VAL A 114 -7.28 -7.64 4.99
C VAL A 114 -6.46 -6.67 5.84
N PHE A 115 -6.00 -5.57 5.24
CA PHE A 115 -5.34 -4.50 5.98
C PHE A 115 -6.21 -3.91 7.09
N GLY A 116 -7.48 -3.65 6.83
CA GLY A 116 -8.44 -3.12 7.81
C GLY A 116 -8.60 -4.03 9.04
N VAL A 117 -8.64 -5.34 8.83
CA VAL A 117 -8.66 -6.33 9.92
C VAL A 117 -7.40 -6.24 10.78
N LEU A 118 -6.22 -6.06 10.17
CA LEU A 118 -4.98 -5.86 10.93
C LEU A 118 -4.99 -4.57 11.74
N ILE A 119 -5.51 -3.46 11.18
CA ILE A 119 -5.65 -2.20 11.92
C ILE A 119 -6.59 -2.36 13.12
N TRP A 120 -7.71 -3.05 12.94
CA TRP A 120 -8.61 -3.38 14.05
C TRP A 120 -7.91 -4.19 15.15
N ALA A 121 -7.14 -5.22 14.78
CA ALA A 121 -6.39 -6.04 15.73
C ALA A 121 -5.36 -5.22 16.52
N ILE A 122 -4.65 -4.29 15.84
CA ILE A 122 -3.71 -3.36 16.51
C ILE A 122 -4.45 -2.47 17.52
N ALA A 123 -5.61 -1.93 17.14
CA ALA A 123 -6.40 -1.07 18.02
C ALA A 123 -6.92 -1.83 19.25
N ALA A 124 -7.39 -3.07 19.06
CA ALA A 124 -7.85 -3.93 20.14
C ALA A 124 -6.73 -4.24 21.15
N GLU A 125 -5.56 -4.65 20.67
CA GLU A 125 -4.39 -4.93 21.52
C GLU A 125 -3.95 -3.69 22.31
N LYS A 126 -3.85 -2.53 21.66
CA LYS A 126 -3.45 -1.28 22.33
C LYS A 126 -4.46 -0.85 23.39
N SER A 127 -5.77 -1.04 23.12
CA SER A 127 -6.83 -0.73 24.08
C SER A 127 -6.75 -1.64 25.32
N ALA A 128 -6.50 -2.93 25.13
CA ALA A 128 -6.34 -3.89 26.23
C ALA A 128 -5.12 -3.57 27.10
N VAL A 129 -3.99 -3.18 26.49
CA VAL A 129 -2.79 -2.75 27.23
C VAL A 129 -3.06 -1.50 28.06
N GLU A 130 -3.78 -0.53 27.50
CA GLU A 130 -4.14 0.71 28.22
C GLU A 130 -5.07 0.43 29.41
N GLU A 131 -6.06 -0.45 29.25
CA GLU A 131 -6.97 -0.85 30.32
C GLU A 131 -6.23 -1.55 31.46
N ASN A 132 -5.34 -2.51 31.14
CA ASN A 132 -4.51 -3.18 32.13
C ASN A 132 -3.58 -2.22 32.88
N GLY A 133 -3.00 -1.23 32.18
CA GLY A 133 -2.19 -0.19 32.82
C GLY A 133 -2.96 0.67 33.81
N LYS A 134 -4.25 0.95 33.53
CA LYS A 134 -5.14 1.70 34.45
C LYS A 134 -5.60 0.84 35.64
N LEU A 135 -5.71 -0.48 35.46
CA LEU A 135 -6.06 -1.41 36.54
C LEU A 135 -4.91 -1.61 37.55
N LEU A 136 -3.66 -1.52 37.11
CA LEU A 136 -2.46 -1.62 37.97
C LEU A 136 -2.10 -0.29 38.67
N ALA A 137 -2.71 0.83 38.27
CA ALA A 137 -2.47 2.16 38.83
C ALA A 137 -3.41 2.53 39.99
N LYS A 138 -4.20 1.57 40.50
CA LYS A 138 -5.03 1.68 41.70
C LYS A 138 -4.49 0.81 42.81
#